data_AF-A0A7X7LTX4-F1
#
_entry.id   AF-A0A7X7LTX4-F1
#
_cell.length_a   1.000
_cell.length_b   1.000
_cell.length_c   1.000
_cell.angle_alpha   90.00
_cell.angle_beta   90.00
_cell.angle_gamma   90.00
#
_symmetry.space_group_name_H-M   'P 1'
#
loop_
_entity.id
_entity.type
_entity.pdbx_description
1 polymer ?
#
loop_
_entity_poly.entity_id
_entity_poly.type
_entity_poly.pdbx_seq_one_letter_code
_entity_poly.pdbx_strand_id
1 'polypeptide(L)'
;VNPTKLDNTVDAIGDFDLNIVGYEQGYIRYGKKSRRLLKRAMKLAEKADTILLYLGLDEFSEVEGIDRPNLKMPDNQLLLFDQLATLGKKIVVVLACGSAVEMDFADKSQAILHTYLSGQAGARAALNILVGKVNPSGKLSETIPFKYEDTPTATNYPGLYVTAEYREGLYVGYRYFDTQAIKPRYPFGYGLSYTTFAYANLETSKDEVSFQLTNTGKIAGKEVAQVYVRALNSKVYRPQKELKGFVKVLLNPGETKTVTVKLGKSAFEFYNPTTQKWEVETLDYEIMVGSSSQDIHLTQTLKVQGATIKPLIALKDIPAYAKGQIQNVTRTEFEKILGYAVPKATYDFYKKNRLVVGYNTTVEQLRYAKRWVGRVFSGGIRFVIKLLKFLGMRAAANMLTMGILHLPMRGLAHMSGGMICWGQLDGLIMMFNGHFFKGLNKFFKEGRIRSKKRKTNKIEVKSA
;
A
#
# COMPACT_ATOMS: atom_id res chain seq x y z
N VAL A 1 17.82 -6.72 -5.53
CA VAL A 1 18.34 -7.96 -4.90
C VAL A 1 18.68 -8.93 -6.03
N ASN A 2 19.91 -9.42 -6.11
CA ASN A 2 20.25 -10.50 -7.05
C ASN A 2 19.88 -11.83 -6.38
N PRO A 3 18.88 -12.58 -6.89
CA PRO A 3 18.46 -13.83 -6.26
C PRO A 3 19.54 -14.90 -6.40
N THR A 4 19.65 -15.78 -5.41
CA THR A 4 20.58 -16.93 -5.47
C THR A 4 20.14 -17.92 -6.55
N LYS A 5 18.82 -18.17 -6.65
CA LYS A 5 18.18 -18.98 -7.67
C LYS A 5 16.79 -18.45 -7.91
N LEU A 6 16.46 -18.13 -9.16
CA LEU A 6 15.14 -17.64 -9.55
C LEU A 6 14.42 -18.72 -10.36
N ASP A 7 13.34 -19.24 -9.80
CA ASP A 7 12.49 -20.21 -10.49
C ASP A 7 11.41 -19.48 -11.31
N ASN A 8 11.01 -20.10 -12.43
CA ASN A 8 9.83 -19.70 -13.19
C ASN A 8 8.92 -20.90 -13.43
N THR A 9 7.64 -20.64 -13.70
CA THR A 9 6.63 -21.69 -13.87
C THR A 9 6.92 -22.59 -15.07
N VAL A 10 7.35 -22.03 -16.20
CA VAL A 10 7.54 -22.79 -17.45
C VAL A 10 8.56 -23.91 -17.23
N ASP A 11 9.64 -23.63 -16.49
CA ASP A 11 10.67 -24.61 -16.20
C ASP A 11 10.28 -25.57 -15.07
N ALA A 12 9.55 -25.08 -14.06
CA ALA A 12 9.24 -25.85 -12.85
C ALA A 12 8.00 -26.74 -12.96
N ILE A 13 7.08 -26.45 -13.89
CA ILE A 13 5.77 -27.12 -13.96
C ILE A 13 5.87 -28.60 -14.34
N GLY A 14 6.91 -29.00 -15.07
CA GLY A 14 7.16 -30.40 -15.43
C GLY A 14 7.47 -31.31 -14.23
N ASP A 15 7.84 -30.75 -13.08
CA ASP A 15 8.11 -31.50 -11.84
C ASP A 15 6.83 -31.85 -11.06
N PHE A 16 5.66 -31.51 -11.61
CA PHE A 16 4.36 -31.71 -11.00
C PHE A 16 3.55 -32.70 -11.82
N ASP A 17 2.69 -33.47 -11.13
CA ASP A 17 1.79 -34.45 -11.75
C ASP A 17 0.63 -33.75 -12.46
N LEU A 18 0.94 -33.13 -13.61
CA LEU A 18 0.04 -32.37 -14.45
C LEU A 18 0.26 -32.76 -15.92
N ASN A 19 -0.83 -32.97 -16.65
CA ASN A 19 -0.74 -33.13 -18.10
C ASN A 19 -0.59 -31.76 -18.77
N ILE A 20 0.63 -31.43 -19.22
CA ILE A 20 0.96 -30.12 -19.80
C ILE A 20 0.77 -30.14 -21.31
N VAL A 21 -0.31 -29.49 -21.77
CA VAL A 21 -0.60 -29.32 -23.21
C VAL A 21 0.41 -28.39 -23.90
N GLY A 22 0.92 -27.37 -23.19
CA GLY A 22 1.95 -26.46 -23.69
C GLY A 22 1.97 -25.11 -22.99
N TYR A 23 2.79 -24.20 -23.52
CA TYR A 23 2.91 -22.82 -23.04
C TYR A 23 2.80 -21.82 -24.21
N GLU A 24 2.07 -20.74 -23.99
CA GLU A 24 2.03 -19.58 -24.88
C GLU A 24 2.06 -18.29 -24.06
N GLN A 25 2.82 -17.30 -24.51
CA GLN A 25 3.02 -16.04 -23.79
C GLN A 25 1.74 -15.18 -23.70
N GLY A 26 0.90 -15.21 -24.75
CA GLY A 26 -0.40 -14.52 -24.79
C GLY A 26 -0.37 -13.00 -24.96
N TYR A 27 0.46 -12.28 -24.19
CA TYR A 27 0.55 -10.80 -24.21
C TYR A 27 1.98 -10.28 -24.07
N ILE A 28 2.19 -8.99 -24.37
CA ILE A 28 3.48 -8.32 -24.15
C ILE A 28 3.44 -7.67 -22.77
N ARG A 29 4.44 -7.95 -21.91
CA ARG A 29 4.51 -7.50 -20.52
C ARG A 29 4.18 -6.01 -20.32
N TYR A 30 4.75 -5.13 -21.16
CA TYR A 30 4.58 -3.67 -21.06
C TYR A 30 3.38 -3.11 -21.86
N GLY A 31 2.24 -3.80 -21.84
CA GLY A 31 0.97 -3.25 -22.34
C GLY A 31 0.75 -3.24 -23.87
N LYS A 32 1.77 -3.49 -24.70
CA LYS A 32 1.59 -3.50 -26.16
C LYS A 32 0.68 -4.65 -26.59
N LYS A 33 -0.33 -4.35 -27.43
CA LYS A 33 -1.22 -5.36 -28.01
C LYS A 33 -0.48 -6.19 -29.07
N SER A 34 -0.71 -7.50 -29.10
CA SER A 34 -0.12 -8.41 -30.10
C SER A 34 -1.15 -9.44 -30.56
N ARG A 35 -1.72 -9.23 -31.76
CA ARG A 35 -2.68 -10.18 -32.37
C ARG A 35 -2.07 -11.57 -32.55
N ARG A 36 -0.77 -11.65 -32.84
CA ARG A 36 -0.06 -12.92 -33.04
C ARG A 36 0.01 -13.74 -31.75
N LEU A 37 0.39 -13.12 -30.63
CA LEU A 37 0.48 -13.80 -29.34
C LEU A 37 -0.91 -14.23 -28.84
N LEU A 38 -1.90 -13.35 -29.00
CA LEU A 38 -3.30 -13.63 -28.65
C LEU A 38 -3.83 -14.85 -29.42
N LYS A 39 -3.69 -14.87 -30.76
CA LYS A 39 -4.14 -16.00 -31.59
C LYS A 39 -3.47 -17.32 -31.22
N ARG A 40 -2.18 -17.29 -30.90
CA ARG A 40 -1.44 -18.51 -30.49
C ARG A 40 -1.94 -19.04 -29.15
N ALA A 41 -2.11 -18.17 -28.16
CA ALA A 41 -2.64 -18.54 -26.86
C ALA A 41 -4.06 -19.13 -26.97
N MET A 42 -4.93 -18.52 -27.78
CA MET A 42 -6.28 -19.06 -28.05
C MET A 42 -6.23 -20.46 -28.66
N LYS A 43 -5.43 -20.67 -29.71
CA LYS A 43 -5.28 -21.98 -30.37
C LYS A 43 -4.75 -23.07 -29.43
N LEU A 44 -3.86 -22.72 -28.50
CA LEU A 44 -3.38 -23.67 -27.49
C LEU A 44 -4.48 -23.97 -26.45
N ALA A 45 -5.18 -22.94 -25.98
CA ALA A 45 -6.22 -23.06 -24.97
C ALA A 45 -7.41 -23.93 -25.39
N GLU A 46 -7.74 -23.97 -26.70
CA GLU A 46 -8.76 -24.88 -27.24
C GLU A 46 -8.48 -26.36 -26.91
N LYS A 47 -7.19 -26.73 -26.84
CA LYS A 47 -6.72 -28.11 -26.60
C LYS A 47 -6.60 -28.48 -25.12
N ALA A 48 -6.83 -27.54 -24.21
CA ALA A 48 -6.70 -27.77 -22.76
C ALA A 48 -8.08 -27.77 -22.08
N ASP A 49 -8.18 -28.47 -20.95
CA ASP A 49 -9.38 -28.45 -20.10
C ASP A 49 -9.35 -27.28 -19.10
N THR A 50 -8.15 -26.94 -18.64
CA THR A 50 -7.88 -25.87 -17.68
C THR A 50 -6.74 -24.99 -18.16
N ILE A 51 -6.90 -23.68 -18.01
CA ILE A 51 -5.95 -22.65 -18.40
C ILE A 51 -5.38 -22.05 -17.12
N LEU A 52 -4.06 -22.19 -16.91
CA LEU A 52 -3.32 -21.43 -15.91
C LEU A 52 -2.91 -20.08 -16.52
N LEU A 53 -3.62 -19.02 -16.16
CA LEU A 53 -3.43 -17.68 -16.72
C LEU A 53 -2.68 -16.79 -15.74
N TYR A 54 -1.46 -16.41 -16.10
CA TYR A 54 -0.61 -15.53 -15.30
C TYR A 54 -0.88 -14.07 -15.66
N LEU A 55 -1.44 -13.31 -14.73
CA LEU A 55 -1.72 -11.88 -14.86
C LEU A 55 -0.98 -11.10 -13.77
N GLY A 56 -0.75 -9.81 -13.98
CA GLY A 56 -0.15 -8.97 -12.95
C GLY A 56 0.25 -7.58 -13.41
N LEU A 57 0.92 -6.86 -12.51
CA LEU A 57 1.54 -5.58 -12.79
C LEU A 57 3.02 -5.76 -13.16
N ASP A 58 3.52 -4.87 -14.02
CA ASP A 58 4.93 -4.83 -14.39
C ASP A 58 5.73 -3.93 -13.45
N GLU A 59 7.05 -4.03 -13.52
CA GLU A 59 7.98 -3.30 -12.65
C GLU A 59 7.94 -1.76 -12.80
N PHE A 60 7.34 -1.21 -13.85
CA PHE A 60 7.14 0.24 -13.98
C PHE A 60 5.81 0.69 -13.38
N SER A 61 4.85 -0.22 -13.27
CA SER A 61 3.55 0.07 -12.66
C SER A 61 3.67 0.22 -11.13
N GLU A 62 4.62 -0.45 -10.48
CA GLU A 62 4.80 -0.45 -9.02
C GLU A 62 6.25 -0.11 -8.61
N VAL A 63 6.73 1.07 -9.02
CA VAL A 63 8.10 1.51 -8.76
C VAL A 63 8.18 2.50 -7.59
N GLU A 64 9.19 2.35 -6.74
CA GLU A 64 9.48 3.27 -5.64
C GLU A 64 9.61 4.71 -6.14
N GLY A 65 8.77 5.61 -5.62
CA GLY A 65 8.79 7.05 -5.88
C GLY A 65 7.86 7.52 -7.00
N ILE A 66 7.05 6.62 -7.59
CA ILE A 66 5.91 6.98 -8.43
C ILE A 66 4.68 6.26 -7.90
N ASP A 67 3.62 7.03 -7.74
CA ASP A 67 2.31 6.50 -7.42
C ASP A 67 1.58 6.06 -8.71
N ARG A 68 0.82 4.97 -8.62
CA ARG A 68 -0.03 4.52 -9.71
C ARG A 68 -1.15 5.54 -9.97
N PRO A 69 -1.47 5.85 -11.24
CA PRO A 69 -2.57 6.76 -11.55
C PRO A 69 -3.96 6.12 -11.43
N ASN A 70 -4.04 4.78 -11.32
CA ASN A 70 -5.29 4.01 -11.19
C ASN A 70 -4.99 2.59 -10.68
N LEU A 71 -6.07 1.88 -10.30
CA LEU A 71 -5.99 0.48 -9.86
C LEU A 71 -6.18 -0.54 -11.00
N LYS A 72 -6.28 -0.12 -12.25
CA LYS A 72 -6.62 -1.02 -13.37
C LYS A 72 -5.49 -1.98 -13.70
N MET A 73 -5.89 -3.15 -14.21
CA MET A 73 -5.00 -4.09 -14.87
C MET A 73 -4.66 -3.64 -16.30
N PRO A 74 -3.51 -4.04 -16.87
CA PRO A 74 -3.18 -3.69 -18.25
C PRO A 74 -4.20 -4.23 -19.27
N ASP A 75 -4.71 -3.35 -20.14
CA ASP A 75 -5.76 -3.68 -21.13
C ASP A 75 -5.43 -4.88 -22.03
N ASN A 76 -4.16 -5.10 -22.35
CA ASN A 76 -3.76 -6.22 -23.21
C ASN A 76 -3.85 -7.57 -22.50
N GLN A 77 -3.73 -7.60 -21.18
CA GLN A 77 -3.96 -8.76 -20.34
C GLN A 77 -5.47 -9.05 -20.20
N LEU A 78 -6.27 -8.00 -19.96
CA LEU A 78 -7.73 -8.11 -19.90
C LEU A 78 -8.32 -8.59 -21.24
N LEU A 79 -7.81 -8.08 -22.37
CA LEU A 79 -8.18 -8.56 -23.68
C LEU A 79 -7.90 -10.05 -23.88
N LEU A 80 -6.76 -10.55 -23.39
CA LEU A 80 -6.45 -11.98 -23.45
C LEU A 80 -7.43 -12.78 -22.58
N PHE A 81 -7.67 -12.33 -21.35
CA PHE A 81 -8.62 -12.95 -20.44
C PHE A 81 -10.01 -13.09 -21.08
N ASP A 82 -10.56 -11.98 -21.59
CA ASP A 82 -11.91 -11.96 -22.18
C ASP A 82 -12.02 -12.91 -23.37
N GLN A 83 -10.99 -12.99 -24.22
CA GLN A 83 -10.97 -13.93 -25.35
C GLN A 83 -10.93 -15.39 -24.85
N LEU A 84 -10.07 -15.71 -23.88
CA LEU A 84 -10.01 -17.07 -23.32
C LEU A 84 -11.32 -17.46 -22.64
N ALA A 85 -12.00 -16.53 -21.98
CA ALA A 85 -13.28 -16.77 -21.33
C ALA A 85 -14.38 -17.17 -22.31
N THR A 86 -14.30 -16.76 -23.58
CA THR A 86 -15.27 -17.19 -24.63
C THR A 86 -15.18 -18.68 -24.98
N LEU A 87 -14.08 -19.36 -24.64
CA LEU A 87 -13.89 -20.79 -24.94
C LEU A 87 -14.66 -21.72 -24.00
N GLY A 88 -15.26 -21.20 -22.92
CA GLY A 88 -15.95 -22.01 -21.92
C GLY A 88 -15.03 -22.96 -21.12
N LYS A 89 -13.72 -22.73 -21.16
CA LYS A 89 -12.71 -23.51 -20.42
C LYS A 89 -12.58 -23.00 -18.98
N LYS A 90 -12.05 -23.84 -18.08
CA LYS A 90 -11.73 -23.40 -16.71
C LYS A 90 -10.49 -22.51 -16.74
N ILE A 91 -10.59 -21.29 -16.23
CA ILE A 91 -9.49 -20.33 -16.09
C ILE A 91 -9.14 -20.21 -14.61
N VAL A 92 -7.89 -20.56 -14.29
CA VAL A 92 -7.26 -20.34 -12.99
C VAL A 92 -6.27 -19.18 -13.14
N VAL A 93 -6.57 -18.05 -12.53
CA VAL A 93 -5.71 -16.88 -12.59
C VAL A 93 -4.65 -16.96 -11.49
N VAL A 94 -3.38 -16.86 -11.87
CA VAL A 94 -2.28 -16.63 -10.93
C VAL A 94 -1.91 -15.16 -11.03
N LEU A 95 -2.24 -14.39 -9.99
CA LEU A 95 -2.15 -12.93 -9.99
C LEU A 95 -0.93 -12.45 -9.18
N ALA A 96 -0.05 -11.72 -9.84
CA ALA A 96 1.14 -11.11 -9.24
C ALA A 96 1.07 -9.58 -9.26
N CYS A 97 0.63 -8.99 -8.15
CA CYS A 97 0.55 -7.53 -7.95
C CYS A 97 1.10 -7.18 -6.56
N GLY A 98 1.84 -6.08 -6.43
CA GLY A 98 2.35 -5.58 -5.16
C GLY A 98 1.29 -4.94 -4.26
N SER A 99 0.22 -4.40 -4.86
CA SER A 99 -0.95 -3.85 -4.17
C SER A 99 -2.25 -4.17 -4.93
N ALA A 100 -3.39 -3.74 -4.38
CA ALA A 100 -4.71 -3.95 -4.93
C ALA A 100 -4.83 -3.52 -6.41
N VAL A 101 -5.64 -4.28 -7.14
CA VAL A 101 -6.04 -4.00 -8.52
C VAL A 101 -7.53 -4.20 -8.69
N GLU A 102 -8.14 -3.54 -9.66
CA GLU A 102 -9.51 -3.81 -10.09
C GLU A 102 -9.55 -5.19 -10.76
N MET A 103 -10.43 -6.06 -10.26
CA MET A 103 -10.48 -7.48 -10.62
C MET A 103 -11.80 -7.84 -11.34
N ASP A 104 -12.21 -7.06 -12.34
CA ASP A 104 -13.45 -7.31 -13.10
C ASP A 104 -13.51 -8.71 -13.75
N PHE A 105 -12.35 -9.31 -14.03
CA PHE A 105 -12.23 -10.67 -14.57
C PHE A 105 -12.61 -11.77 -13.56
N ALA A 106 -12.73 -11.44 -12.27
CA ALA A 106 -12.84 -12.44 -11.23
C ALA A 106 -14.17 -13.21 -11.25
N ASP A 107 -15.27 -12.61 -11.72
CA ASP A 107 -16.58 -13.29 -11.83
C ASP A 107 -16.60 -14.35 -12.96
N LYS A 108 -15.68 -14.24 -13.91
CA LYS A 108 -15.52 -15.19 -15.03
C LYS A 108 -14.37 -16.18 -14.79
N SER A 109 -13.68 -16.10 -13.66
CA SER A 109 -12.57 -16.99 -13.30
C SER A 109 -13.04 -18.10 -12.37
N GLN A 110 -12.56 -19.33 -12.58
CA GLN A 110 -12.90 -20.46 -11.70
C GLN A 110 -12.10 -20.44 -10.40
N ALA A 111 -10.87 -19.92 -10.43
CA ALA A 111 -10.06 -19.72 -9.25
C ALA A 111 -9.08 -18.56 -9.47
N ILE A 112 -8.68 -17.91 -8.37
CA ILE A 112 -7.67 -16.87 -8.38
C ILE A 112 -6.71 -17.12 -7.22
N LEU A 113 -5.42 -17.27 -7.53
CA LEU A 113 -4.34 -17.33 -6.57
C LEU A 113 -3.56 -16.02 -6.61
N HIS A 114 -3.79 -15.14 -5.63
CA HIS A 114 -3.04 -13.90 -5.47
C HIS A 114 -1.69 -14.19 -4.79
N THR A 115 -0.59 -14.07 -5.52
CA THR A 115 0.75 -14.41 -5.01
C THR A 115 1.49 -13.22 -4.42
N TYR A 116 0.95 -12.00 -4.56
CA TYR A 116 1.71 -10.76 -4.38
C TYR A 116 3.04 -10.82 -5.16
N LEU A 117 4.11 -10.22 -4.63
CA LEU A 117 5.48 -10.37 -5.10
C LEU A 117 6.17 -11.47 -4.28
N SER A 118 6.14 -12.69 -4.77
CA SER A 118 6.44 -13.93 -4.03
C SER A 118 7.93 -14.32 -3.94
N GLY A 119 8.84 -13.41 -4.29
CA GLY A 119 10.28 -13.62 -4.21
C GLY A 119 10.82 -14.73 -5.13
N GLN A 120 12.04 -15.18 -4.87
CA GLN A 120 12.80 -16.02 -5.82
C GLN A 120 12.25 -17.46 -6.00
N ALA A 121 11.45 -17.95 -5.04
CA ALA A 121 10.86 -19.30 -5.05
C ALA A 121 9.34 -19.28 -5.34
N GLY A 122 8.80 -18.14 -5.76
CA GLY A 122 7.36 -17.91 -5.90
C GLY A 122 6.65 -18.85 -6.85
N ALA A 123 7.29 -19.21 -7.97
CA ALA A 123 6.69 -20.08 -8.99
C ALA A 123 6.37 -21.48 -8.44
N ARG A 124 7.33 -22.14 -7.79
CA ARG A 124 7.13 -23.47 -7.17
C ARG A 124 6.17 -23.42 -5.99
N ALA A 125 6.21 -22.35 -5.19
CA ALA A 125 5.26 -22.16 -4.10
C ALA A 125 3.81 -22.07 -4.62
N ALA A 126 3.58 -21.32 -5.70
CA ALA A 126 2.28 -21.24 -6.34
C ALA A 126 1.84 -22.60 -6.91
N LEU A 127 2.72 -23.32 -7.61
CA LEU A 127 2.41 -24.65 -8.14
C LEU A 127 2.07 -25.66 -7.04
N ASN A 128 2.82 -25.69 -5.93
CA ASN A 128 2.51 -26.54 -4.77
C ASN A 128 1.10 -26.27 -4.21
N ILE A 129 0.65 -25.02 -4.22
CA ILE A 129 -0.71 -24.66 -3.82
C ILE A 129 -1.71 -25.14 -4.88
N LEU A 130 -1.48 -24.84 -6.15
CA LEU A 130 -2.40 -25.20 -7.24
C LEU A 130 -2.67 -26.70 -7.34
N VAL A 131 -1.66 -27.54 -7.08
CA VAL A 131 -1.82 -29.01 -7.09
C VAL A 131 -2.25 -29.60 -5.75
N GLY A 132 -2.49 -28.79 -4.72
CA GLY A 132 -2.94 -29.26 -3.41
C GLY A 132 -1.85 -29.87 -2.51
N LYS A 133 -0.57 -29.84 -2.90
CA LYS A 133 0.56 -30.24 -2.02
C LYS A 133 0.60 -29.38 -0.75
N VAL A 134 0.16 -28.12 -0.86
CA VAL A 134 -0.01 -27.20 0.28
C VAL A 134 -1.41 -26.58 0.23
N ASN A 135 -2.16 -26.69 1.33
CA ASN A 135 -3.43 -26.00 1.49
C ASN A 135 -3.19 -24.48 1.71
N PRO A 136 -3.78 -23.58 0.88
CA PRO A 136 -3.59 -22.15 1.04
C PRO A 136 -4.16 -21.66 2.39
N SER A 137 -3.46 -20.70 2.99
CA SER A 137 -3.80 -20.14 4.30
C SER A 137 -3.39 -18.67 4.44
N GLY A 138 -3.25 -17.98 3.31
CA GLY A 138 -3.02 -16.54 3.28
C GLY A 138 -4.34 -15.80 3.54
N LYS A 139 -4.26 -14.67 4.23
CA LYS A 139 -5.37 -13.70 4.36
C LYS A 139 -4.89 -12.35 3.85
N LEU A 140 -5.75 -11.58 3.18
CA LEU A 140 -5.39 -10.29 2.61
C LEU A 140 -4.98 -9.28 3.69
N SER A 141 -3.86 -8.58 3.48
CA SER A 141 -3.40 -7.47 4.34
C SER A 141 -3.93 -6.10 3.91
N GLU A 142 -4.66 -6.04 2.79
CA GLU A 142 -5.31 -4.85 2.27
C GLU A 142 -6.73 -5.20 1.79
N THR A 143 -7.58 -4.19 1.64
CA THR A 143 -8.91 -4.35 1.05
C THR A 143 -8.79 -4.24 -0.47
N ILE A 144 -9.36 -5.18 -1.22
CA ILE A 144 -9.44 -5.08 -2.68
C ILE A 144 -10.80 -4.45 -3.02
N PRO A 145 -10.85 -3.20 -3.48
CA PRO A 145 -12.10 -2.55 -3.85
C PRO A 145 -12.64 -3.08 -5.18
N PHE A 146 -13.90 -2.78 -5.51
CA PHE A 146 -14.38 -2.97 -6.88
C PHE A 146 -13.79 -1.91 -7.81
N LYS A 147 -13.74 -0.66 -7.35
CA LYS A 147 -13.18 0.47 -8.10
C LYS A 147 -12.32 1.37 -7.24
N TYR A 148 -11.38 2.10 -7.85
CA TYR A 148 -10.59 3.10 -7.14
C TYR A 148 -11.45 4.13 -6.40
N GLU A 149 -12.58 4.54 -6.98
CA GLU A 149 -13.49 5.54 -6.39
C GLU A 149 -14.15 5.07 -5.09
N ASP A 150 -14.20 3.76 -4.83
CA ASP A 150 -14.71 3.21 -3.57
C ASP A 150 -13.71 3.40 -2.42
N THR A 151 -12.48 3.83 -2.69
CA THR A 151 -11.46 4.02 -1.67
C THR A 151 -11.66 5.35 -0.92
N PRO A 152 -11.28 5.43 0.37
CA PRO A 152 -11.53 6.64 1.15
C PRO A 152 -10.76 7.87 0.63
N THR A 153 -9.64 7.66 -0.05
CA THR A 153 -8.74 8.72 -0.48
C THR A 153 -8.95 9.16 -1.93
N ALA A 154 -9.86 8.52 -2.68
CA ALA A 154 -10.06 8.75 -4.11
C ALA A 154 -10.28 10.22 -4.51
N THR A 155 -10.93 11.01 -3.65
CA THR A 155 -11.24 12.42 -3.91
C THR A 155 -10.11 13.39 -3.56
N ASN A 156 -9.19 12.99 -2.68
CA ASN A 156 -8.17 13.88 -2.10
C ASN A 156 -6.73 13.47 -2.42
N TYR A 157 -6.50 12.26 -2.93
CA TYR A 157 -5.19 11.78 -3.36
C TYR A 157 -4.90 12.20 -4.81
N PRO A 158 -3.65 12.60 -5.16
CA PRO A 158 -2.42 12.65 -4.35
C PRO A 158 -2.23 13.96 -3.57
N GLY A 159 -3.28 14.74 -3.37
CA GLY A 159 -3.25 16.05 -2.70
C GLY A 159 -3.19 17.22 -3.68
N LEU A 160 -3.03 18.43 -3.14
CA LEU A 160 -2.94 19.67 -3.89
C LEU A 160 -1.54 20.27 -3.75
N TYR A 161 -0.72 20.17 -4.80
CA TYR A 161 0.61 20.77 -4.92
C TYR A 161 1.57 20.49 -3.74
N VAL A 162 1.55 21.28 -2.66
CA VAL A 162 2.43 21.11 -1.47
C VAL A 162 1.74 20.53 -0.24
N THR A 163 0.43 20.28 -0.29
CA THR A 163 -0.32 19.65 0.80
C THR A 163 -0.90 18.31 0.37
N ALA A 164 -0.87 17.36 1.29
CA ALA A 164 -1.64 16.12 1.23
C ALA A 164 -2.56 16.08 2.46
N GLU A 165 -3.86 16.18 2.23
CA GLU A 165 -4.86 16.31 3.29
C GLU A 165 -5.46 14.94 3.60
N TYR A 166 -5.14 14.40 4.77
CA TYR A 166 -5.62 13.09 5.24
C TYR A 166 -7.03 13.21 5.81
N ARG A 167 -7.99 13.59 4.96
CA ARG A 167 -9.37 13.87 5.36
C ARG A 167 -10.11 12.61 5.79
N GLU A 168 -9.67 11.44 5.37
CA GLU A 168 -10.18 10.15 5.79
C GLU A 168 -9.97 9.89 7.30
N GLY A 169 -8.98 10.53 7.92
CA GLY A 169 -8.72 10.40 9.36
C GLY A 169 -8.54 8.94 9.79
N LEU A 170 -9.38 8.46 10.71
CA LEU A 170 -9.35 7.07 11.18
C LEU A 170 -9.92 6.06 10.17
N TYR A 171 -10.65 6.52 9.16
CA TYR A 171 -11.35 5.67 8.20
C TYR A 171 -10.41 5.28 7.04
N VAL A 172 -9.38 4.49 7.34
CA VAL A 172 -8.40 3.99 6.36
C VAL A 172 -8.63 2.50 6.10
N GLY A 173 -8.67 2.11 4.83
CA GLY A 173 -8.89 0.72 4.40
C GLY A 173 -10.22 0.18 4.92
N TYR A 174 -10.26 -1.06 5.40
CA TYR A 174 -11.49 -1.71 5.88
C TYR A 174 -12.25 -0.91 6.95
N ARG A 175 -11.57 -0.06 7.73
CA ARG A 175 -12.21 0.83 8.70
C ARG A 175 -13.25 1.73 8.03
N TYR A 176 -12.97 2.20 6.82
CA TYR A 176 -13.90 2.96 6.00
C TYR A 176 -15.00 2.08 5.39
N PHE A 177 -14.59 1.02 4.69
CA PHE A 177 -15.52 0.12 3.99
C PHE A 177 -16.58 -0.44 4.93
N ASP A 178 -16.15 -0.91 6.10
CA ASP A 178 -17.08 -1.46 7.09
C ASP A 178 -18.00 -0.36 7.63
N THR A 179 -17.46 0.77 8.09
CA THR A 179 -18.28 1.88 8.63
C THR A 179 -19.29 2.43 7.64
N GLN A 180 -18.95 2.49 6.35
CA GLN A 180 -19.87 2.93 5.30
C GLN A 180 -20.72 1.81 4.70
N ALA A 181 -20.55 0.57 5.17
CA ALA A 181 -21.16 -0.62 4.58
C ALA A 181 -20.93 -0.72 3.06
N ILE A 182 -19.77 -0.27 2.58
CA ILE A 182 -19.34 -0.42 1.19
C ILE A 182 -18.81 -1.84 1.03
N LYS A 183 -19.38 -2.60 0.09
CA LYS A 183 -18.93 -3.97 -0.20
C LYS A 183 -17.65 -3.93 -1.04
N PRO A 184 -16.50 -4.38 -0.51
CA PRO A 184 -15.30 -4.56 -1.32
C PRO A 184 -15.42 -5.80 -2.22
N ARG A 185 -14.55 -5.91 -3.22
CA ARG A 185 -14.41 -7.14 -4.00
C ARG A 185 -13.92 -8.28 -3.09
N TYR A 186 -12.88 -8.01 -2.31
CA TYR A 186 -12.39 -8.90 -1.26
C TYR A 186 -12.05 -8.08 -0.01
N PRO A 187 -12.64 -8.39 1.16
CA PRO A 187 -12.44 -7.62 2.38
C PRO A 187 -11.05 -7.85 2.99
N PHE A 188 -10.66 -6.96 3.90
CA PHE A 188 -9.44 -7.16 4.69
C PHE A 188 -9.51 -8.48 5.46
N GLY A 189 -8.40 -9.19 5.55
CA GLY A 189 -8.33 -10.48 6.21
C GLY A 189 -9.06 -11.61 5.46
N TYR A 190 -9.53 -11.41 4.23
CA TYR A 190 -10.14 -12.47 3.42
C TYR A 190 -9.11 -13.46 2.89
N GLY A 191 -9.48 -14.73 2.85
CA GLY A 191 -8.69 -15.77 2.20
C GLY A 191 -9.31 -17.14 2.37
N LEU A 192 -9.37 -17.88 1.28
CA LEU A 192 -9.96 -19.23 1.22
C LEU A 192 -8.94 -20.30 1.61
N SER A 193 -9.47 -21.49 1.87
CA SER A 193 -8.73 -22.72 2.11
C SER A 193 -9.35 -23.84 1.28
N TYR A 194 -8.61 -24.92 1.04
CA TYR A 194 -9.16 -26.15 0.48
C TYR A 194 -9.91 -27.00 1.53
N THR A 195 -9.98 -26.53 2.78
CA THR A 195 -10.82 -27.08 3.84
C THR A 195 -11.73 -25.99 4.43
N THR A 196 -12.64 -26.37 5.32
CA THR A 196 -13.57 -25.47 6.00
C THR A 196 -13.36 -25.49 7.50
N PHE A 197 -13.70 -24.39 8.17
CA PHE A 197 -13.54 -24.23 9.61
C PHE A 197 -14.84 -23.77 10.27
N ALA A 198 -15.12 -24.26 11.47
CA ALA A 198 -16.23 -23.82 12.31
C ALA A 198 -15.69 -23.18 13.60
N TYR A 199 -16.41 -22.17 14.08
CA TYR A 199 -16.09 -21.39 15.27
C TYR A 199 -17.19 -21.60 16.30
N ALA A 200 -16.84 -21.88 17.56
CA ALA A 200 -17.81 -22.11 18.63
C ALA A 200 -17.29 -21.66 20.00
N ASN A 201 -18.17 -21.61 20.99
CA ASN A 201 -17.86 -21.45 22.42
C ASN A 201 -16.98 -20.22 22.70
N LEU A 202 -17.46 -19.03 22.32
CA LEU A 202 -16.78 -17.77 22.60
C LEU A 202 -16.85 -17.44 24.09
N GLU A 203 -15.69 -17.14 24.67
CA GLU A 203 -15.52 -16.60 26.00
C GLU A 203 -14.62 -15.36 25.91
N THR A 204 -15.03 -14.27 26.55
CA THR A 204 -14.32 -12.99 26.48
C THR A 204 -14.09 -12.38 27.84
N SER A 205 -12.87 -11.89 28.06
CA SER A 205 -12.51 -11.02 29.17
C SER A 205 -11.86 -9.74 28.63
N LYS A 206 -11.41 -8.85 29.53
CA LYS A 206 -10.61 -7.67 29.13
C LYS A 206 -9.22 -8.03 28.65
N ASP A 207 -8.70 -9.18 29.08
CA ASP A 207 -7.30 -9.58 28.88
C ASP A 207 -7.15 -10.63 27.78
N GLU A 208 -8.23 -11.34 27.41
CA GLU A 208 -8.19 -12.39 26.41
C GLU A 208 -9.56 -12.74 25.81
N VAL A 209 -9.50 -13.37 24.65
CA VAL A 209 -10.63 -13.95 23.91
C VAL A 209 -10.30 -15.41 23.64
N SER A 210 -11.14 -16.32 24.12
CA SER A 210 -11.00 -17.77 23.96
C SER A 210 -12.17 -18.32 23.16
N PHE A 211 -11.92 -19.25 22.24
CA PHE A 211 -12.96 -19.92 21.45
C PHE A 211 -12.46 -21.24 20.87
N GLN A 212 -13.36 -22.08 20.40
CA GLN A 212 -13.04 -23.33 19.72
C GLN A 212 -13.01 -23.15 18.21
N LEU A 213 -12.00 -23.73 17.57
CA LEU A 213 -11.87 -23.87 16.13
C LEU A 213 -11.85 -25.35 15.75
N THR A 214 -12.73 -25.73 14.82
CA THR A 214 -12.80 -27.09 14.28
C THR A 214 -12.53 -27.07 12.79
N ASN A 215 -11.67 -27.95 12.28
CA ASN A 215 -11.58 -28.22 10.84
C ASN A 215 -12.69 -29.19 10.44
N THR A 216 -13.68 -28.70 9.71
CA THR A 216 -14.87 -29.46 9.30
C THR A 216 -14.72 -30.12 7.93
N GLY A 217 -13.61 -29.88 7.23
CA GLY A 217 -13.35 -30.49 5.93
C GLY A 217 -12.49 -31.75 6.00
N LYS A 218 -12.08 -32.23 4.82
CA LYS A 218 -11.43 -33.55 4.65
C LYS A 218 -9.91 -33.50 4.62
N ILE A 219 -9.31 -32.32 4.59
CA ILE A 219 -7.85 -32.16 4.51
C ILE A 219 -7.34 -31.23 5.60
N ALA A 220 -6.09 -31.42 6.02
CA ALA A 220 -5.46 -30.54 6.99
C ALA A 220 -5.36 -29.11 6.43
N GLY A 221 -5.52 -28.12 7.29
CA GLY A 221 -5.50 -26.71 6.90
C GLY A 221 -5.11 -25.79 8.04
N LYS A 222 -4.66 -24.59 7.69
CA LYS A 222 -4.35 -23.54 8.66
C LYS A 222 -5.38 -22.42 8.55
N GLU A 223 -6.09 -22.14 9.64
CA GLU A 223 -6.99 -20.99 9.72
C GLU A 223 -6.30 -19.82 10.43
N VAL A 224 -6.64 -18.59 10.04
CA VAL A 224 -6.22 -17.36 10.71
C VAL A 224 -7.48 -16.72 11.30
N ALA A 225 -7.78 -17.08 12.55
CA ALA A 225 -8.88 -16.48 13.28
C ALA A 225 -8.53 -15.06 13.74
N GLN A 226 -9.43 -14.12 13.48
CA GLN A 226 -9.23 -12.69 13.66
C GLN A 226 -10.20 -12.15 14.70
N VAL A 227 -9.69 -11.34 15.63
CA VAL A 227 -10.46 -10.71 16.71
C VAL A 227 -10.56 -9.22 16.44
N TYR A 228 -11.79 -8.74 16.30
CA TYR A 228 -12.13 -7.34 16.12
C TYR A 228 -12.85 -6.81 17.35
N VAL A 229 -12.66 -5.52 17.64
CA VAL A 229 -13.33 -4.83 18.74
C VAL A 229 -14.09 -3.63 18.19
N ARG A 230 -15.34 -3.48 18.64
CA ARG A 230 -16.23 -2.37 18.32
C ARG A 230 -16.66 -1.67 19.60
N ALA A 231 -16.45 -0.36 19.69
CA ALA A 231 -16.98 0.45 20.78
C ALA A 231 -18.43 0.87 20.49
N LEU A 232 -19.37 0.56 21.37
CA LEU A 232 -20.77 0.93 21.21
C LEU A 232 -21.03 2.31 21.83
N ASN A 233 -21.77 3.16 21.12
CA ASN A 233 -22.23 4.48 21.62
C ASN A 233 -21.11 5.40 22.14
N SER A 234 -19.93 5.35 21.52
CA SER A 234 -18.79 6.21 21.89
C SER A 234 -19.09 7.68 21.65
N LYS A 235 -18.58 8.56 22.53
CA LYS A 235 -18.69 10.02 22.39
C LYS A 235 -17.69 10.61 21.38
N VAL A 236 -16.77 9.80 20.88
CA VAL A 236 -15.79 10.17 19.85
C VAL A 236 -16.05 9.37 18.58
N TYR A 237 -15.70 9.93 17.42
CA TYR A 237 -15.88 9.21 16.17
C TYR A 237 -14.82 8.11 16.08
N ARG A 238 -15.23 6.91 15.66
CA ARG A 238 -14.37 5.75 15.53
C ARG A 238 -14.79 4.91 14.32
N PRO A 239 -13.88 4.06 13.81
CA PRO A 239 -14.25 2.97 12.92
C PRO A 239 -15.32 2.07 13.54
N GLN A 240 -16.11 1.40 12.71
CA GLN A 240 -17.14 0.47 13.19
C GLN A 240 -16.54 -0.66 13.99
N LYS A 241 -15.36 -1.15 13.58
CA LYS A 241 -14.59 -2.16 14.29
C LYS A 241 -13.13 -2.08 13.89
N GLU A 242 -12.25 -2.60 14.74
CA GLU A 242 -10.81 -2.64 14.50
C GLU A 242 -10.23 -4.00 14.89
N LEU A 243 -9.34 -4.56 14.06
CA LEU A 243 -8.57 -5.76 14.36
C LEU A 243 -7.67 -5.49 15.58
N LYS A 244 -7.83 -6.28 16.64
CA LYS A 244 -7.03 -6.19 17.88
C LYS A 244 -6.19 -7.43 18.17
N GLY A 245 -6.38 -8.52 17.43
CA GLY A 245 -5.53 -9.69 17.50
C GLY A 245 -5.90 -10.74 16.47
N PHE A 246 -5.00 -11.69 16.24
CA PHE A 246 -5.27 -12.85 15.40
C PHE A 246 -4.37 -14.02 15.82
N VAL A 247 -4.77 -15.24 15.47
CA VAL A 247 -3.97 -16.44 15.69
C VAL A 247 -4.07 -17.36 14.48
N LYS A 248 -2.93 -17.95 14.09
CA LYS A 248 -2.88 -18.93 12.99
C LYS A 248 -2.69 -20.33 13.54
N VAL A 249 -3.63 -21.23 13.24
CA VAL A 249 -3.67 -22.58 13.84
C VAL A 249 -3.79 -23.63 12.76
N LEU A 250 -2.94 -24.66 12.84
CA LEU A 250 -3.04 -25.87 12.02
C LEU A 250 -4.02 -26.86 12.67
N LEU A 251 -4.95 -27.38 11.87
CA LEU A 251 -5.93 -28.38 12.28
C LEU A 251 -5.99 -29.53 11.26
N ASN A 252 -5.90 -30.76 11.76
CA ASN A 252 -6.20 -31.98 11.00
C ASN A 252 -7.73 -32.10 10.76
N PRO A 253 -8.18 -32.90 9.78
CA PRO A 253 -9.61 -33.14 9.55
C PRO A 253 -10.34 -33.58 10.83
N GLY A 254 -11.43 -32.90 11.18
CA GLY A 254 -12.21 -33.18 12.39
C GLY A 254 -11.59 -32.72 13.71
N GLU A 255 -10.35 -32.21 13.70
CA GLU A 255 -9.68 -31.74 14.91
C GLU A 255 -10.33 -30.43 15.40
N THR A 256 -10.54 -30.34 16.72
CA THR A 256 -10.96 -29.12 17.42
C THR A 256 -9.86 -28.65 18.36
N LYS A 257 -9.55 -27.35 18.33
CA LYS A 257 -8.65 -26.70 19.31
C LYS A 257 -9.33 -25.51 19.95
N THR A 258 -9.14 -25.38 21.27
CA THR A 258 -9.38 -24.11 21.96
C THR A 258 -8.21 -23.18 21.66
N VAL A 259 -8.51 -21.97 21.22
CA VAL A 259 -7.53 -20.95 20.86
C VAL A 259 -7.77 -19.70 21.69
N THR A 260 -6.68 -19.06 22.10
CA THR A 260 -6.74 -17.86 22.94
C THR A 260 -5.96 -16.73 22.27
N VAL A 261 -6.59 -15.56 22.18
CA VAL A 261 -5.99 -14.33 21.68
C VAL A 261 -5.94 -13.33 22.82
N LYS A 262 -4.74 -12.90 23.21
CA LYS A 262 -4.56 -11.90 24.27
C LYS A 262 -5.02 -10.53 23.79
N LEU A 263 -5.79 -9.84 24.63
CA LEU A 263 -6.16 -8.44 24.49
C LEU A 263 -5.39 -7.62 25.51
N GLY A 264 -4.73 -6.56 25.04
CA GLY A 264 -4.15 -5.55 25.92
C GLY A 264 -5.11 -4.37 26.11
N LYS A 265 -4.76 -3.44 27.00
CA LYS A 265 -5.47 -2.16 27.16
C LYS A 265 -5.68 -1.43 25.82
N SER A 266 -4.71 -1.53 24.91
CA SER A 266 -4.75 -0.96 23.55
C SER A 266 -5.87 -1.52 22.66
N ALA A 267 -6.51 -2.63 23.05
CA ALA A 267 -7.70 -3.15 22.40
C ALA A 267 -8.90 -2.21 22.54
N PHE A 268 -8.93 -1.39 23.59
CA PHE A 268 -10.06 -0.52 23.94
C PHE A 268 -9.70 0.98 23.89
N GLU A 269 -8.41 1.30 23.78
CA GLU A 269 -7.92 2.67 23.79
C GLU A 269 -8.21 3.43 22.49
N PHE A 270 -8.39 4.75 22.63
CA PHE A 270 -8.25 5.73 21.57
C PHE A 270 -7.32 6.86 22.05
N TYR A 271 -6.75 7.60 21.10
CA TYR A 271 -5.96 8.77 21.42
C TYR A 271 -6.88 9.97 21.63
N ASN A 272 -6.86 10.58 22.82
CA ASN A 272 -7.60 11.79 23.13
C ASN A 272 -6.71 13.02 22.89
N PRO A 273 -6.97 13.85 21.85
CA PRO A 273 -6.14 15.02 21.57
C PRO A 273 -6.24 16.12 22.64
N THR A 274 -7.35 16.18 23.40
CA THR A 274 -7.55 17.17 24.47
C THR A 274 -6.59 16.93 25.63
N THR A 275 -6.42 15.66 26.02
CA THR A 275 -5.55 15.26 27.15
C THR A 275 -4.18 14.78 26.70
N GLN A 276 -3.99 14.58 25.38
CA GLN A 276 -2.79 14.05 24.73
C GLN A 276 -2.38 12.65 25.23
N LYS A 277 -3.37 11.82 25.57
CA LYS A 277 -3.16 10.49 26.16
C LYS A 277 -4.01 9.42 25.48
N TRP A 278 -3.57 8.18 25.58
CA TRP A 278 -4.39 7.01 25.27
C TRP A 278 -5.37 6.76 26.42
N GLU A 279 -6.66 6.74 26.11
CA GLU A 279 -7.75 6.61 27.08
C GLU A 279 -8.69 5.48 26.67
N VAL A 280 -9.24 4.79 27.66
CA VAL A 280 -10.33 3.84 27.47
C VAL A 280 -11.62 4.55 27.88
N GLU A 281 -12.66 4.49 27.05
CA GLU A 281 -13.97 5.05 27.40
C GLU A 281 -14.79 3.99 28.15
N THR A 282 -15.50 4.39 29.21
CA THR A 282 -16.44 3.50 29.90
C THR A 282 -17.66 3.22 29.01
N LEU A 283 -17.68 2.07 28.33
CA LEU A 283 -18.72 1.66 27.37
C LEU A 283 -18.86 0.14 27.35
N ASP A 284 -19.89 -0.30 26.63
CA ASP A 284 -19.97 -1.67 26.13
C ASP A 284 -19.14 -1.79 24.83
N TYR A 285 -18.32 -2.82 24.78
CA TYR A 285 -17.50 -3.17 23.62
C TYR A 285 -17.95 -4.52 23.08
N GLU A 286 -18.21 -4.58 21.79
CA GLU A 286 -18.54 -5.81 21.09
C GLU A 286 -17.23 -6.45 20.60
N ILE A 287 -16.97 -7.67 21.08
CA ILE A 287 -15.85 -8.52 20.69
C ILE A 287 -16.36 -9.44 19.57
N MET A 288 -15.70 -9.41 18.42
CA MET A 288 -16.14 -10.12 17.22
C MET A 288 -15.01 -11.04 16.75
N VAL A 289 -15.30 -12.32 16.54
CA VAL A 289 -14.34 -13.30 16.03
C VAL A 289 -14.77 -13.77 14.66
N GLY A 290 -13.87 -13.70 13.69
CA GLY A 290 -14.17 -14.00 12.29
C GLY A 290 -13.01 -14.62 11.51
N SER A 291 -13.30 -15.01 10.28
CA SER A 291 -12.32 -15.50 9.30
C SER A 291 -11.82 -14.38 8.35
N SER A 292 -12.51 -13.23 8.36
CA SER A 292 -12.16 -11.96 7.69
C SER A 292 -12.88 -10.78 8.35
N SER A 293 -12.64 -9.54 7.90
CA SER A 293 -13.34 -8.36 8.45
C SER A 293 -14.85 -8.35 8.15
N GLN A 294 -15.34 -9.11 7.17
CA GLN A 294 -16.78 -9.20 6.86
C GLN A 294 -17.39 -10.58 7.12
N ASP A 295 -16.58 -11.57 7.51
CA ASP A 295 -17.04 -12.92 7.84
C ASP A 295 -16.85 -13.18 9.34
N ILE A 296 -17.79 -12.64 10.13
CA ILE A 296 -17.81 -12.72 11.59
C ILE A 296 -18.69 -13.91 12.00
N HIS A 297 -18.13 -14.80 12.82
CA HIS A 297 -18.78 -16.05 13.24
C HIS A 297 -19.31 -15.98 14.67
N LEU A 298 -18.57 -15.32 15.56
CA LEU A 298 -18.92 -15.21 16.98
C LEU A 298 -18.90 -13.76 17.42
N THR A 299 -19.78 -13.40 18.34
CA THR A 299 -19.86 -12.05 18.89
C THR A 299 -20.30 -12.09 20.36
N GLN A 300 -19.64 -11.30 21.21
CA GLN A 300 -20.00 -11.16 22.61
C GLN A 300 -19.76 -9.71 23.07
N THR A 301 -20.63 -9.20 23.94
CA THR A 301 -20.49 -7.86 24.50
C THR A 301 -19.77 -7.91 25.85
N LEU A 302 -18.82 -7.00 26.04
CA LEU A 302 -18.03 -6.82 27.25
C LEU A 302 -18.16 -5.38 27.74
N LYS A 303 -18.58 -5.19 28.99
CA LYS A 303 -18.56 -3.87 29.64
C LYS A 303 -17.15 -3.55 30.11
N VAL A 304 -16.57 -2.46 29.60
CA VAL A 304 -15.23 -2.01 29.98
C VAL A 304 -15.33 -0.68 30.70
N GLN A 305 -14.69 -0.59 31.87
CA GLN A 305 -14.57 0.65 32.64
C GLN A 305 -13.28 1.36 32.27
N GLY A 306 -13.37 2.66 32.07
CA GLY A 306 -12.26 3.56 31.77
C GLY A 306 -12.54 4.97 32.29
N ALA A 307 -12.11 5.98 31.56
CA ALA A 307 -12.27 7.38 31.92
C ALA A 307 -13.62 7.94 31.43
N THR A 308 -14.08 8.99 32.10
CA THR A 308 -15.12 9.88 31.57
C THR A 308 -14.49 10.78 30.52
N ILE A 309 -14.95 10.66 29.27
CA ILE A 309 -14.29 11.31 28.13
C ILE A 309 -14.78 12.74 27.93
N LYS A 310 -13.82 13.66 27.78
CA LYS A 310 -14.02 15.01 27.24
C LYS A 310 -13.52 15.03 25.79
N PRO A 311 -14.41 14.88 24.79
CA PRO A 311 -13.99 14.85 23.39
C PRO A 311 -13.45 16.22 22.96
N LEU A 312 -12.53 16.22 21.98
CA LEU A 312 -12.00 17.44 21.37
C LEU A 312 -13.14 18.28 20.74
N ILE A 313 -14.03 17.60 20.00
CA ILE A 313 -15.15 18.18 19.27
C ILE A 313 -16.37 17.27 19.47
N ALA A 314 -17.55 17.86 19.63
CA ALA A 314 -18.79 17.09 19.70
C ALA A 314 -19.16 16.55 18.31
N LEU A 315 -19.66 15.30 18.25
CA LEU A 315 -19.99 14.62 16.98
C LEU A 315 -20.95 15.42 16.07
N LYS A 316 -21.85 16.21 16.66
CA LYS A 316 -22.77 17.10 15.93
C LYS A 316 -22.06 18.18 15.11
N ASP A 317 -20.84 18.56 15.50
CA ASP A 317 -20.06 19.63 14.86
C ASP A 317 -19.14 19.12 13.73
N ILE A 318 -19.03 17.79 13.60
CA ILE A 318 -18.27 17.04 12.58
C ILE A 318 -19.11 15.87 12.01
N PRO A 319 -20.30 16.16 11.44
CA PRO A 319 -21.26 15.14 11.03
C PRO A 319 -20.72 14.16 9.98
N ALA A 320 -19.82 14.59 9.07
CA ALA A 320 -19.24 13.70 8.07
C ALA A 320 -18.37 12.63 8.75
N TYR A 321 -17.52 13.03 9.70
CA TYR A 321 -16.72 12.10 10.49
C TYR A 321 -17.57 11.20 11.39
N ALA A 322 -18.55 11.77 12.10
CA ALA A 322 -19.42 11.00 12.98
C ALA A 322 -20.17 9.88 12.24
N LYS A 323 -20.49 10.10 10.95
CA LYS A 323 -21.16 9.11 10.09
C LYS A 323 -20.20 8.29 9.22
N GLY A 324 -18.89 8.54 9.26
CA GLY A 324 -17.88 7.91 8.38
C GLY A 324 -17.93 8.35 6.90
N GLN A 325 -18.67 9.41 6.56
CA GLN A 325 -18.86 9.94 5.20
C GLN A 325 -17.67 10.79 4.75
N ILE A 326 -16.46 10.23 4.80
CA ILE A 326 -15.21 11.00 4.67
C ILE A 326 -14.99 11.64 3.29
N GLN A 327 -15.61 11.10 2.23
CA GLN A 327 -15.55 11.72 0.91
C GLN A 327 -16.29 13.08 0.86
N ASN A 328 -17.18 13.33 1.84
CA ASN A 328 -17.96 14.55 1.97
C ASN A 328 -17.40 15.53 3.02
N VAL A 329 -16.21 15.26 3.56
CA VAL A 329 -15.61 16.13 4.59
C VAL A 329 -15.34 17.52 4.03
N THR A 330 -16.02 18.50 4.60
CA THR A 330 -15.81 19.91 4.29
C THR A 330 -14.49 20.40 4.86
N ARG A 331 -13.93 21.47 4.27
CA ARG A 331 -12.74 22.13 4.80
C ARG A 331 -12.94 22.58 6.25
N THR A 332 -14.13 23.09 6.58
CA THR A 332 -14.46 23.57 7.93
C THR A 332 -14.45 22.43 8.95
N GLU A 333 -15.04 21.27 8.63
CA GLU A 333 -14.97 20.10 9.52
C GLU A 333 -13.54 19.60 9.69
N PHE A 334 -12.76 19.58 8.62
CA PHE A 334 -11.35 19.18 8.67
C PHE A 334 -10.51 20.12 9.52
N GLU A 335 -10.65 21.45 9.36
CA GLU A 335 -9.94 22.46 10.15
C GLU A 335 -10.30 22.39 11.63
N LYS A 336 -11.56 22.06 11.98
CA LYS A 336 -11.95 21.82 13.38
C LYS A 336 -11.12 20.68 13.96
N ILE A 337 -11.05 19.52 13.28
CA ILE A 337 -10.28 18.36 13.76
C ILE A 337 -8.77 18.66 13.83
N LEU A 338 -8.23 19.38 12.84
CA LEU A 338 -6.82 19.78 12.84
C LEU A 338 -6.48 20.73 14.01
N GLY A 339 -7.44 21.56 14.43
CA GLY A 339 -7.22 22.62 15.42
C GLY A 339 -6.50 23.85 14.84
N TYR A 340 -6.30 23.91 13.53
CA TYR A 340 -5.72 25.04 12.82
C TYR A 340 -6.20 25.07 11.35
N ALA A 341 -6.05 26.23 10.71
CA ALA A 341 -6.45 26.42 9.32
C ALA A 341 -5.59 25.58 8.35
N VAL A 342 -6.21 25.00 7.33
CA VAL A 342 -5.50 24.21 6.32
C VAL A 342 -4.43 25.08 5.66
N PRO A 343 -3.16 24.65 5.63
CA PRO A 343 -2.08 25.41 5.02
C PRO A 343 -2.35 25.71 3.54
N LYS A 344 -1.74 26.80 3.04
CA LYS A 344 -1.82 27.15 1.62
C LYS A 344 -1.23 26.01 0.79
N ALA A 345 -2.07 25.40 -0.05
CA ALA A 345 -1.69 24.27 -0.90
C ALA A 345 -0.68 24.65 -1.98
N THR A 346 -0.68 25.89 -2.46
CA THR A 346 0.15 26.30 -3.61
C THR A 346 1.57 26.73 -3.21
N TYR A 347 2.53 26.57 -4.12
CA TYR A 347 3.86 27.14 -3.98
C TYR A 347 3.84 28.66 -3.86
N ASP A 348 4.92 29.21 -3.28
CA ASP A 348 5.14 30.64 -3.28
C ASP A 348 5.79 31.11 -4.57
N PHE A 349 5.16 32.10 -5.19
CA PHE A 349 5.60 32.69 -6.44
C PHE A 349 6.01 34.14 -6.22
N TYR A 350 7.18 34.50 -6.74
CA TYR A 350 7.65 35.89 -6.85
C TYR A 350 6.94 36.64 -8.00
N LYS A 351 6.62 35.94 -9.09
CA LYS A 351 5.82 36.41 -10.24
C LYS A 351 5.04 35.23 -10.81
N LYS A 352 4.04 35.47 -11.66
CA LYS A 352 3.13 34.45 -12.26
C LYS A 352 3.79 33.12 -12.64
N ASN A 353 5.02 33.14 -13.18
CA ASN A 353 5.77 31.94 -13.60
C ASN A 353 7.16 31.82 -12.93
N ARG A 354 7.36 32.41 -11.75
CA ARG A 354 8.65 32.41 -11.03
C ARG A 354 8.47 32.03 -9.58
N LEU A 355 8.94 30.84 -9.23
CA LEU A 355 8.84 30.23 -7.92
C LEU A 355 9.94 30.76 -6.98
N VAL A 356 9.57 30.93 -5.71
CA VAL A 356 10.51 31.09 -4.60
C VAL A 356 11.01 29.70 -4.22
N VAL A 357 12.31 29.47 -4.38
CA VAL A 357 12.91 28.17 -4.12
C VAL A 357 13.12 28.01 -2.62
N GLY A 358 12.63 26.91 -2.05
CA GLY A 358 12.83 26.53 -0.66
C GLY A 358 13.35 25.10 -0.53
N TYR A 359 13.44 24.60 0.71
CA TYR A 359 13.94 23.25 1.00
C TYR A 359 13.10 22.13 0.40
N ASN A 360 11.81 22.39 0.17
CA ASN A 360 10.85 21.42 -0.36
C ASN A 360 10.65 21.53 -1.87
N THR A 361 11.27 22.53 -2.52
CA THR A 361 11.25 22.66 -3.97
C THR A 361 12.02 21.50 -4.58
N THR A 362 11.45 20.82 -5.58
CA THR A 362 12.14 19.73 -6.29
C THR A 362 13.11 20.25 -7.33
N VAL A 363 14.07 19.42 -7.73
CA VAL A 363 14.99 19.74 -8.83
C VAL A 363 14.24 20.04 -10.12
N GLU A 364 13.14 19.33 -10.41
CA GLU A 364 12.29 19.62 -11.56
C GLU A 364 11.71 21.04 -11.50
N GLN A 365 11.20 21.45 -10.35
CA GLN A 365 10.55 22.74 -10.14
C GLN A 365 11.50 23.92 -10.30
N LEU A 366 12.82 23.72 -10.19
CA LEU A 366 13.80 24.77 -10.46
C LEU A 366 13.74 25.29 -11.91
N ARG A 367 13.02 24.62 -12.83
CA ARG A 367 12.65 25.18 -14.15
C ARG A 367 11.87 26.51 -14.05
N TYR A 368 11.24 26.75 -12.89
CA TYR A 368 10.53 27.98 -12.55
C TYR A 368 11.31 28.90 -11.60
N ALA A 369 12.58 28.61 -11.27
CA ALA A 369 13.36 29.44 -10.37
C ALA A 369 13.42 30.92 -10.83
N LYS A 370 13.48 31.84 -9.87
CA LYS A 370 13.47 33.30 -10.11
C LYS A 370 14.51 33.75 -11.15
N ARG A 371 15.71 33.19 -11.11
CA ARG A 371 16.82 33.52 -12.02
C ARG A 371 17.36 32.27 -12.74
N TRP A 372 18.35 32.47 -13.62
CA TRP A 372 18.82 31.45 -14.58
C TRP A 372 19.49 30.23 -13.94
N VAL A 373 20.17 30.39 -12.80
CA VAL A 373 20.98 29.33 -12.18
C VAL A 373 20.19 28.04 -11.91
N GLY A 374 19.03 28.16 -11.25
CA GLY A 374 18.17 26.99 -10.99
C GLY A 374 17.58 26.40 -12.28
N ARG A 375 17.27 27.24 -13.26
CA ARG A 375 16.72 26.80 -14.55
C ARG A 375 17.74 26.02 -15.37
N VAL A 376 19.00 26.45 -15.36
CA VAL A 376 20.12 25.75 -16.00
C VAL A 376 20.38 24.43 -15.30
N PHE A 377 20.39 24.41 -13.96
CA PHE A 377 20.57 23.18 -13.19
C PHE A 377 19.50 22.11 -13.51
N SER A 378 18.21 22.48 -13.43
CA SER A 378 17.09 21.61 -13.81
C SER A 378 17.12 21.23 -15.30
N GLY A 379 17.51 22.18 -16.16
CA GLY A 379 17.63 21.97 -17.60
C GLY A 379 18.68 20.91 -17.94
N GLY A 380 19.85 20.96 -17.30
CA GLY A 380 20.93 19.99 -17.49
C GLY A 380 20.51 18.57 -17.10
N ILE A 381 19.88 18.41 -15.92
CA ILE A 381 19.41 17.09 -15.46
C ILE A 381 18.34 16.53 -16.41
N ARG A 382 17.35 17.35 -16.81
CA ARG A 382 16.32 16.93 -17.77
C ARG A 382 16.92 16.59 -19.14
N PHE A 383 17.94 17.32 -19.58
CA PHE A 383 18.66 17.01 -20.83
C PHE A 383 19.34 15.65 -20.76
N VAL A 384 20.08 15.35 -19.68
CA VAL A 384 20.72 14.04 -19.47
C VAL A 384 19.69 12.91 -19.47
N ILE A 385 18.55 13.09 -18.78
CA ILE A 385 17.47 12.10 -18.78
C ILE A 385 16.93 11.85 -20.19
N LYS A 386 16.70 12.91 -20.98
CA LYS A 386 16.26 12.77 -22.39
C LYS A 386 17.29 12.06 -23.25
N LEU A 387 18.57 12.39 -23.10
CA LEU A 387 19.66 11.76 -23.82
C LEU A 387 19.75 10.27 -23.51
N LEU A 388 19.68 9.87 -22.23
CA LEU A 388 19.69 8.46 -21.83
C LEU A 388 18.50 7.69 -22.43
N LYS A 389 17.30 8.29 -22.45
CA LYS A 389 16.12 7.67 -23.09
C LYS A 389 16.34 7.48 -24.60
N PHE A 390 16.92 8.48 -25.26
CA PHE A 390 17.23 8.42 -26.69
C PHE A 390 18.25 7.30 -27.01
N LEU A 391 19.27 7.14 -26.17
CA LEU A 391 20.28 6.08 -26.28
C LEU A 391 19.77 4.68 -25.85
N GLY A 392 18.48 4.53 -25.52
CA GLY A 392 17.90 3.25 -25.10
C GLY A 392 18.20 2.85 -23.64
N MET A 393 18.92 3.67 -22.88
CA MET A 393 19.31 3.43 -21.48
C MET A 393 18.17 3.76 -20.50
N ARG A 394 17.01 3.13 -20.67
CA ARG A 394 15.78 3.45 -19.91
C ARG A 394 15.93 3.29 -18.40
N ALA A 395 16.61 2.24 -17.93
CA ALA A 395 16.81 2.00 -16.50
C ALA A 395 17.58 3.16 -15.83
N ALA A 396 18.69 3.60 -16.43
CA ALA A 396 19.48 4.73 -15.93
C ALA A 396 18.70 6.05 -16.00
N ALA A 397 17.96 6.29 -17.08
CA ALA A 397 17.12 7.48 -17.19
C ALA A 397 16.05 7.54 -16.10
N ASN A 398 15.44 6.39 -15.79
CA ASN A 398 14.44 6.29 -14.73
C ASN A 398 15.10 6.49 -13.36
N MET A 399 16.24 5.87 -13.08
CA MET A 399 16.98 6.08 -11.83
C MET A 399 17.27 7.58 -11.57
N LEU A 400 17.68 8.34 -12.59
CA LEU A 400 17.88 9.79 -12.44
C LEU A 400 16.57 10.56 -12.26
N THR A 401 15.50 10.12 -12.90
CA THR A 401 14.17 10.74 -12.75
C THR A 401 13.69 10.58 -11.30
N MET A 402 13.73 9.36 -10.77
CA MET A 402 13.26 9.02 -9.43
C MET A 402 14.19 9.57 -8.34
N GLY A 403 15.50 9.37 -8.51
CA GLY A 403 16.49 9.68 -7.47
C GLY A 403 16.95 11.13 -7.42
N ILE A 404 16.84 11.89 -8.52
CA ILE A 404 17.34 13.28 -8.59
C ILE A 404 16.27 14.26 -9.03
N LEU A 405 15.56 14.01 -10.13
CA LEU A 405 14.66 15.01 -10.71
C LEU A 405 13.51 15.40 -9.76
N HIS A 406 12.94 14.42 -9.07
CA HIS A 406 11.87 14.65 -8.07
C HIS A 406 12.38 14.88 -6.65
N LEU A 407 13.71 14.87 -6.45
CA LEU A 407 14.31 15.08 -5.13
C LEU A 407 14.08 16.54 -4.66
N PRO A 408 13.57 16.77 -3.43
CA PRO A 408 13.51 18.10 -2.86
C PRO A 408 14.92 18.62 -2.54
N MET A 409 15.10 19.95 -2.50
CA MET A 409 16.40 20.58 -2.21
C MET A 409 17.06 20.02 -0.94
N ARG A 410 16.29 19.79 0.14
CA ARG A 410 16.79 19.16 1.38
C ARG A 410 17.41 17.78 1.16
N GLY A 411 16.91 17.03 0.18
CA GLY A 411 17.44 15.73 -0.22
C GLY A 411 18.88 15.82 -0.73
N LEU A 412 19.27 16.94 -1.37
CA LEU A 412 20.66 17.14 -1.82
C LEU A 412 21.64 17.21 -0.66
N ALA A 413 21.23 17.69 0.53
CA ALA A 413 22.09 17.63 1.71
C ALA A 413 22.09 16.22 2.31
N HIS A 414 20.90 15.66 2.55
CA HIS A 414 20.73 14.36 3.21
C HIS A 414 21.33 13.17 2.45
N MET A 415 21.13 13.11 1.12
CA MET A 415 21.50 11.95 0.30
C MET A 415 22.90 12.05 -0.32
N SER A 416 23.63 13.14 -0.05
CA SER A 416 24.95 13.38 -0.64
C SER A 416 26.10 12.63 0.04
N GLY A 417 25.84 11.79 1.06
CA GLY A 417 26.92 11.22 1.88
C GLY A 417 27.79 12.31 2.54
N GLY A 418 27.20 13.47 2.83
CA GLY A 418 27.89 14.66 3.34
C GLY A 418 28.73 15.44 2.31
N MET A 419 28.61 15.15 1.00
CA MET A 419 29.20 15.97 -0.07
C MET A 419 28.55 17.35 -0.24
N ILE A 420 27.38 17.58 0.35
CA ILE A 420 26.75 18.90 0.50
C ILE A 420 26.24 19.00 1.95
N CYS A 421 26.66 20.02 2.70
CA CYS A 421 26.07 20.30 4.03
C CYS A 421 24.89 21.29 3.93
N TRP A 422 24.13 21.43 5.02
CA TRP A 422 23.01 22.39 5.10
C TRP A 422 23.41 23.83 4.74
N GLY A 423 24.54 24.31 5.26
CA GLY A 423 25.03 25.66 4.92
C GLY A 423 25.35 25.83 3.44
N GLN A 424 25.87 24.78 2.78
CA GLN A 424 26.06 24.77 1.32
C GLN A 424 24.71 24.76 0.60
N LEU A 425 23.75 23.98 1.07
CA LEU A 425 22.40 23.97 0.52
C LEU A 425 21.74 25.35 0.58
N ASP A 426 21.89 26.07 1.70
CA ASP A 426 21.39 27.43 1.82
C ASP A 426 22.02 28.36 0.76
N GLY A 427 23.33 28.20 0.52
CA GLY A 427 24.03 28.91 -0.54
C GLY A 427 23.44 28.63 -1.92
N LEU A 428 23.14 27.37 -2.23
CA LEU A 428 22.44 26.97 -3.47
C LEU A 428 21.05 27.61 -3.57
N ILE A 429 20.24 27.53 -2.51
CA ILE A 429 18.90 28.13 -2.47
C ILE A 429 18.98 29.65 -2.68
N MET A 430 19.95 30.33 -2.07
CA MET A 430 20.19 31.76 -2.30
C MET A 430 20.50 32.06 -3.78
N MET A 431 21.36 31.27 -4.42
CA MET A 431 21.68 31.44 -5.84
C MET A 431 20.45 31.21 -6.73
N PHE A 432 19.64 30.19 -6.44
CA PHE A 432 18.41 29.90 -7.18
C PHE A 432 17.37 31.02 -7.04
N ASN A 433 17.33 31.69 -5.89
CA ASN A 433 16.51 32.88 -5.63
C ASN A 433 17.14 34.20 -6.12
N GLY A 434 18.26 34.15 -6.84
CA GLY A 434 18.84 35.30 -7.53
C GLY A 434 19.89 36.09 -6.74
N HIS A 435 20.31 35.60 -5.57
CA HIS A 435 21.42 36.17 -4.81
C HIS A 435 22.73 35.45 -5.14
N PHE A 436 23.15 35.49 -6.41
CA PHE A 436 24.24 34.65 -6.93
C PHE A 436 25.53 34.78 -6.13
N PHE A 437 26.11 35.99 -6.06
CA PHE A 437 27.40 36.19 -5.39
C PHE A 437 27.34 35.90 -3.88
N LYS A 438 26.25 36.29 -3.21
CA LYS A 438 26.04 36.03 -1.77
C LYS A 438 25.90 34.53 -1.50
N GLY A 439 25.13 33.84 -2.32
CA GLY A 439 24.94 32.39 -2.24
C GLY A 439 26.21 31.62 -2.57
N LEU A 440 26.98 32.04 -3.57
CA LEU A 440 28.26 31.45 -3.93
C LEU A 440 29.29 31.58 -2.80
N ASN A 441 29.39 32.78 -2.21
CA ASN A 441 30.24 33.01 -1.05
C ASN A 441 29.84 32.11 0.13
N LYS A 442 28.54 32.04 0.45
CA LYS A 442 28.04 31.14 1.51
C LYS A 442 28.37 29.68 1.21
N PHE A 443 28.15 29.22 -0.03
CA PHE A 443 28.45 27.84 -0.44
C PHE A 443 29.92 27.48 -0.21
N PHE A 444 30.85 28.32 -0.67
CA PHE A 444 32.27 28.03 -0.48
C PHE A 444 32.72 28.18 0.97
N LYS A 445 32.21 29.18 1.71
CA LYS A 445 32.50 29.35 3.14
C LYS A 445 32.11 28.10 3.93
N GLU A 446 30.89 27.62 3.75
CA GLU A 446 30.36 26.45 4.45
C GLU A 446 31.06 25.15 4.02
N GLY A 447 31.41 25.04 2.73
CA GLY A 447 32.22 23.93 2.22
C GLY A 447 33.61 23.86 2.85
N ARG A 448 34.28 25.02 3.06
CA ARG A 448 35.57 25.11 3.76
C ARG A 448 35.42 24.71 5.23
N ILE A 449 34.39 25.20 5.93
CA ILE A 449 34.11 24.84 7.33
C ILE A 449 33.92 23.33 7.47
N ARG A 450 33.10 22.72 6.60
CA ARG A 450 32.90 21.27 6.59
C ARG A 450 34.20 20.51 6.33
N SER A 451 35.01 20.94 5.35
CA SER A 451 36.26 20.28 5.04
C SER A 451 37.26 20.34 6.21
N LYS A 452 37.30 21.45 6.95
CA LYS A 452 38.10 21.58 8.17
C LYS A 452 37.63 20.59 9.23
N LYS A 453 36.32 20.54 9.54
CA LYS A 453 35.75 19.58 10.50
C LYS A 453 36.02 18.11 10.12
N ARG A 454 35.89 17.74 8.84
CA ARG A 454 36.23 16.38 8.36
C ARG A 454 37.71 16.03 8.54
N LYS A 455 38.62 17.01 8.37
CA LYS A 455 40.05 16.79 8.60
C LYS A 455 40.34 16.60 10.09
N THR A 456 39.76 17.42 10.96
CA THR A 456 39.91 17.30 12.43
C THR A 456 39.39 15.94 12.93
N ASN A 457 38.18 15.53 12.56
CA ASN A 457 37.63 14.24 12.97
C ASN A 457 38.43 13.04 12.41
N LYS A 458 39.03 13.16 11.22
CA LYS A 458 39.91 12.10 10.68
C LYS A 458 41.24 12.00 11.40
N ILE A 459 41.72 13.09 12.02
CA ILE A 459 42.93 13.10 12.83
C ILE A 459 42.61 12.47 14.19
N GLU A 460 41.49 12.83 14.82
CA GLU A 460 41.04 12.26 16.10
C GLU A 460 40.77 10.74 16.04
N VAL A 461 40.15 10.26 14.96
CA VAL A 461 39.90 8.81 14.75
C VAL A 461 41.17 8.03 14.39
N LYS A 462 42.25 8.71 14.00
CA LYS A 462 43.56 8.08 13.77
C LYS A 462 44.46 8.11 15.01
N SER A 463 44.15 8.97 15.98
CA SER A 463 44.87 9.10 17.26
C SER A 463 44.23 8.30 18.39
N ALA A 464 43.04 7.73 18.16
CA ALA A 464 42.39 6.71 18.98
C ALA A 464 42.53 5.35 18.28
#